data_AF-A0A7S2N2J5-F1
#
_entry.id   AF-A0A7S2N2J5-F1
#
_cell.length_a   1.000
_cell.length_b   1.000
_cell.length_c   1.000
_cell.angle_alpha   90.00
_cell.angle_beta   90.00
_cell.angle_gamma   90.00
#
_symmetry.space_group_name_H-M   'P 1'
#
loop_
_entity.id
_entity.type
_entity.pdbx_description
1 polymer ?
#
loop_
_entity_poly.entity_id
_entity_poly.type
_entity_poly.pdbx_seq_one_letter_code
_entity_poly.pdbx_strand_id
1 'polypeptide(L)'
;VAALDSQERTLLAVARKKGFINVEKVLKEFGAVKKAKSVNLGRALMRAVYYGNSEAVEALLEKGADTATKRSSGTTLMDVAKAAHNPVVYRLLRDQVVRGKEDRGTTT
;
A
#
# COMPACT_ATOMS: atom_id res chain seq x y z
N VAL A 1 -10.76 18.31 3.58
CA VAL A 1 -9.41 18.88 3.81
C VAL A 1 -8.48 17.74 4.17
N ALA A 2 -7.65 17.27 3.23
CA ALA A 2 -6.79 16.12 3.45
C ALA A 2 -5.82 16.40 4.62
N ALA A 3 -5.95 15.63 5.69
CA ALA A 3 -4.99 15.66 6.78
C ALA A 3 -3.64 15.20 6.21
N LEU A 4 -2.76 16.16 5.94
CA LEU A 4 -1.38 15.87 5.58
C LEU A 4 -0.82 14.92 6.64
N ASP A 5 -0.28 13.79 6.16
CA ASP A 5 0.25 12.73 7.00
C ASP A 5 1.28 13.32 7.97
N SER A 6 1.37 12.78 9.19
CA SER A 6 2.22 13.38 10.23
C SER A 6 3.69 13.47 9.79
N GLN A 7 4.12 12.53 8.95
CA GLN A 7 5.42 12.50 8.29
C GLN A 7 5.58 13.58 7.21
N GLU A 8 4.54 13.87 6.43
CA GLU A 8 4.55 14.94 5.41
C GLU A 8 4.63 16.31 6.05
N ARG A 9 3.88 16.55 7.14
CA ARG A 9 3.99 17.79 7.93
C ARG A 9 5.38 17.97 8.52
N THR A 10 5.96 16.89 9.06
CA THR A 10 7.31 16.89 9.61
C THR A 10 8.35 17.20 8.54
N LEU A 11 8.22 16.58 7.36
CA LEU A 11 9.11 16.82 6.22
C LEU A 11 9.04 18.27 5.72
N LEU A 12 7.82 18.82 5.64
CA LEU A 12 7.58 20.20 5.21
C LEU A 12 8.16 21.19 6.24
N ALA A 13 8.02 20.91 7.53
CA ALA A 13 8.62 21.70 8.60
C ALA A 13 10.16 21.69 8.55
N VAL A 14 10.78 20.54 8.27
CA VAL A 14 12.24 20.40 8.10
C VAL A 14 12.72 21.13 6.84
N ALA A 15 12.00 21.01 5.72
CA ALA A 15 12.33 21.70 4.47
C ALA A 15 12.31 23.23 4.65
N ARG A 16 11.30 23.74 5.36
CA ARG A 16 11.13 25.17 5.66
C ARG A 16 12.22 25.69 6.60
N LYS A 17 12.62 24.91 7.62
CA LYS A 17 13.73 25.27 8.53
C LYS A 17 15.10 25.28 7.86
N LYS A 18 15.33 24.39 6.90
CA LYS A 18 16.61 24.29 6.17
C LYS A 18 16.69 25.21 4.93
N GLY A 19 15.66 26.01 4.66
CA GLY A 19 15.66 26.93 3.51
C GLY A 19 15.57 26.23 2.15
N PHE A 20 15.08 24.99 2.10
CA PHE A 20 14.85 24.29 0.83
C PHE A 20 13.68 24.94 0.10
N ILE A 21 14.00 25.81 -0.86
CA ILE A 21 13.04 26.56 -1.70
C ILE A 21 12.15 25.59 -2.51
N ASN A 22 12.67 24.41 -2.86
CA ASN A 22 11.95 23.40 -3.64
C ASN A 22 11.29 22.34 -2.76
N VAL A 23 10.32 22.79 -1.97
CA VAL A 23 9.42 21.92 -1.18
C VAL A 23 8.77 20.85 -2.09
N GLU A 24 8.47 21.18 -3.35
CA GLU A 24 7.94 20.24 -4.34
C GLU A 24 8.89 19.06 -4.65
N LYS A 25 10.21 19.27 -4.70
CA LYS A 25 11.18 18.18 -4.92
C LYS A 25 11.16 17.21 -3.75
N VAL A 26 11.16 17.76 -2.53
CA VAL A 26 11.16 16.97 -1.29
C VAL A 26 9.88 16.15 -1.15
N LEU A 27 8.71 16.73 -1.44
CA LEU A 27 7.45 15.97 -1.47
C LEU A 27 7.41 14.93 -2.58
N LYS A 28 7.94 15.24 -3.77
CA LYS A 28 7.99 14.29 -4.89
C LYS A 28 8.88 13.09 -4.59
N GLU A 29 10.05 13.31 -4.00
CA GLU A 29 10.93 12.24 -3.54
C GLU A 29 10.25 11.41 -2.44
N PHE A 30 9.59 12.06 -1.48
CA PHE A 30 8.87 11.35 -0.43
C PHE A 30 7.71 10.51 -0.98
N GLY A 31 6.94 11.03 -1.94
CA GLY A 31 5.91 10.29 -2.65
C GLY A 31 6.50 9.11 -3.45
N ALA A 32 7.65 9.30 -4.08
CA ALA A 32 8.36 8.22 -4.77
C ALA A 32 8.83 7.13 -3.79
N VAL A 33 9.32 7.50 -2.60
CA VAL A 33 9.71 6.57 -1.53
C VAL A 33 8.49 5.81 -0.98
N LYS A 34 7.38 6.51 -0.70
CA LYS A 34 6.11 5.88 -0.30
C LYS A 34 5.63 4.88 -1.36
N LYS A 35 5.66 5.27 -2.64
CA LYS A 35 5.29 4.38 -3.76
C LYS A 35 6.23 3.17 -3.85
N ALA A 36 7.54 3.35 -3.72
CA ALA A 36 8.50 2.25 -3.71
C ALA A 36 8.27 1.28 -2.54
N LYS A 37 8.02 1.81 -1.33
CA LYS A 37 7.68 1.02 -0.15
C LYS A 37 6.37 0.26 -0.34
N SER A 38 5.33 0.91 -0.85
CA SER A 38 4.04 0.29 -1.16
C SER A 38 4.16 -0.84 -2.20
N VAL A 39 4.94 -0.63 -3.27
CA VAL A 39 5.23 -1.67 -4.28
C VAL A 39 5.97 -2.86 -3.66
N ASN A 40 6.94 -2.60 -2.78
CA ASN A 40 7.64 -3.67 -2.06
C ASN A 40 6.70 -4.46 -1.14
N LEU A 41 5.83 -3.76 -0.39
CA LEU A 41 4.82 -4.37 0.46
C LEU A 41 3.79 -5.18 -0.34
N GLY A 42 3.34 -4.68 -1.50
CA GLY A 42 2.43 -5.39 -2.40
C GLY A 42 3.05 -6.68 -2.98
N ARG A 43 4.36 -6.65 -3.29
CA ARG A 43 5.10 -7.85 -3.71
C ARG A 43 5.26 -8.85 -2.56
N ALA A 44 5.52 -8.36 -1.34
CA ALA A 44 5.58 -9.20 -0.15
C ALA A 44 4.21 -9.84 0.13
N LEU A 45 3.12 -9.08 -0.02
CA LEU A 45 1.75 -9.56 0.16
C LEU A 45 1.43 -10.67 -0.83
N MET A 46 1.77 -10.47 -2.11
CA MET A 46 1.61 -11.50 -3.14
C MET A 46 2.34 -12.80 -2.80
N ARG A 47 3.54 -12.70 -2.20
CA ARG A 47 4.30 -13.88 -1.77
C ARG A 47 3.65 -14.57 -0.56
N ALA A 48 3.18 -13.81 0.43
CA ALA A 48 2.45 -14.36 1.58
C ALA A 48 1.17 -15.10 1.13
N VAL A 49 0.44 -14.53 0.17
CA VAL A 49 -0.73 -15.14 -0.44
C VAL A 49 -0.37 -16.43 -1.18
N TYR A 50 0.71 -16.44 -1.97
CA TYR A 50 1.18 -17.62 -2.69
C TYR A 50 1.50 -18.79 -1.74
N TYR A 51 2.11 -18.51 -0.60
CA TYR A 51 2.40 -19.52 0.42
C TYR A 51 1.21 -19.86 1.32
N GLY A 52 0.07 -19.19 1.14
CA GLY A 52 -1.12 -19.39 1.96
C GLY A 52 -0.97 -18.94 3.42
N ASN A 53 0.00 -18.07 3.72
CA ASN A 53 0.25 -17.60 5.09
C ASN A 53 -0.67 -16.42 5.43
N SER A 54 -1.79 -16.72 6.09
CA SER A 54 -2.81 -15.74 6.49
C SER A 54 -2.28 -14.68 7.46
N GLU A 55 -1.42 -15.08 8.41
CA GLU A 55 -0.87 -14.18 9.43
C GLU A 55 0.05 -13.12 8.80
N ALA A 56 0.90 -13.55 7.85
CA ALA A 56 1.71 -12.63 7.06
C ALA A 56 0.88 -11.73 6.14
N VAL A 57 -0.26 -12.23 5.64
CA VAL A 57 -1.20 -11.43 4.84
C VAL A 57 -1.81 -10.31 5.68
N GLU A 58 -2.32 -10.61 6.88
CA GLU A 58 -2.87 -9.62 7.80
C GLU A 58 -1.83 -8.57 8.20
N ALA A 59 -0.64 -8.99 8.63
CA ALA A 59 0.42 -8.07 9.03
C ALA A 59 0.82 -7.12 7.88
N LEU A 60 0.85 -7.58 6.63
CA LEU A 60 1.19 -6.74 5.48
C LEU A 60 0.06 -5.78 5.10
N LEU A 61 -1.19 -6.21 5.25
CA LEU A 61 -2.36 -5.34 5.06
C LEU A 61 -2.38 -4.22 6.10
N GLU A 62 -2.09 -4.52 7.37
CA GLU A 62 -1.96 -3.52 8.43
C GLU A 62 -0.83 -2.50 8.15
N LYS A 63 0.22 -2.92 7.44
CA LYS A 63 1.30 -2.02 6.99
C LYS A 63 0.93 -1.17 5.77
N GLY A 64 -0.30 -1.27 5.27
CA GLY A 64 -0.78 -0.53 4.11
C GLY A 64 -0.28 -1.10 2.78
N ALA A 65 -0.08 -2.43 2.69
CA ALA A 65 0.23 -3.07 1.42
C ALA A 65 -0.89 -2.85 0.41
N ASP A 66 -0.54 -2.39 -0.79
CA ASP A 66 -1.52 -2.13 -1.84
C ASP A 66 -1.95 -3.45 -2.49
N THR A 67 -3.22 -3.82 -2.28
CA THR A 67 -3.83 -5.04 -2.81
C THR A 67 -4.04 -4.99 -4.33
N ALA A 68 -3.97 -3.79 -4.94
CA ALA A 68 -4.05 -3.60 -6.38
C ALA A 68 -2.71 -3.85 -7.10
N THR A 69 -1.66 -4.25 -6.38
CA THR A 69 -0.35 -4.54 -6.96
C THR A 69 -0.44 -5.70 -7.97
N LYS A 70 0.10 -5.47 -9.16
CA LYS A 70 0.22 -6.47 -10.23
C LYS A 70 1.67 -6.79 -10.52
N ARG A 71 1.94 -8.04 -10.89
CA ARG A 71 3.26 -8.47 -11.36
C ARG A 71 3.51 -7.95 -12.77
N SER A 72 4.77 -7.88 -13.19
CA SER A 72 5.13 -7.47 -14.57
C SER A 72 4.55 -8.36 -15.67
N SER A 73 4.11 -9.58 -15.31
CA SER A 73 3.42 -10.53 -16.19
C SER A 73 1.90 -10.34 -16.24
N GLY A 74 1.36 -9.32 -15.56
CA GLY A 74 -0.07 -9.07 -15.48
C GLY A 74 -0.80 -9.83 -14.37
N THR A 75 -0.14 -10.78 -13.70
CA THR A 75 -0.72 -11.56 -12.59
C THR A 75 -1.15 -10.64 -11.45
N THR A 76 -2.41 -10.76 -11.03
CA THR A 76 -2.98 -10.00 -9.91
C THR A 76 -2.90 -10.79 -8.61
N LEU A 77 -3.05 -10.09 -7.48
CA LEU A 77 -3.10 -10.72 -6.16
C LEU A 77 -4.22 -11.78 -6.03
N MET A 78 -5.35 -11.56 -6.71
CA MET A 78 -6.48 -12.50 -6.79
C MET A 78 -6.13 -13.77 -7.56
N ASP A 79 -5.34 -13.69 -8.63
CA ASP A 79 -4.88 -14.86 -9.38
C ASP A 79 -3.96 -15.73 -8.52
N VAL A 80 -3.08 -15.09 -7.75
CA VAL A 80 -2.19 -15.79 -6.81
C VAL A 80 -2.99 -16.44 -5.68
N ALA A 81 -4.01 -15.76 -5.16
CA ALA A 81 -4.89 -16.33 -4.13
C ALA A 81 -5.67 -17.55 -4.63
N LYS A 82 -6.11 -17.55 -5.90
CA LYS A 82 -6.72 -18.71 -6.55
C LYS A 82 -5.75 -19.88 -6.66
N ALA A 83 -4.50 -19.60 -7.07
CA ALA A 83 -3.45 -20.61 -7.21
C ALA A 83 -3.00 -21.18 -5.85
N ALA A 84 -3.09 -20.41 -4.77
CA ALA A 84 -2.72 -20.86 -3.42
C ALA A 84 -3.72 -21.86 -2.81
N HIS A 85 -4.87 -22.09 -3.46
CA HIS A 85 -5.94 -22.99 -2.99
C HIS A 85 -6.38 -22.76 -1.53
N ASN A 86 -6.16 -21.55 -0.99
CA ASN A 86 -6.48 -21.22 0.38
C ASN A 86 -7.74 -20.31 0.44
N PRO A 87 -8.92 -20.87 0.81
CA PRO A 87 -10.16 -20.11 0.84
C PRO A 87 -10.16 -19.00 1.91
N VAL A 88 -9.36 -19.14 2.98
CA VAL A 88 -9.24 -18.12 4.05
C VAL A 88 -8.56 -16.87 3.50
N VAL A 89 -7.40 -17.04 2.86
CA VAL A 89 -6.66 -15.94 2.24
C VAL A 89 -7.47 -15.28 1.12
N TYR A 90 -8.18 -16.08 0.32
CA TYR A 90 -9.06 -15.56 -0.72
C TYR A 90 -10.18 -14.67 -0.17
N ARG A 91 -10.82 -15.10 0.93
CA ARG A 91 -11.86 -14.29 1.60
C ARG A 91 -11.30 -13.02 2.23
N LEU A 92 -10.16 -13.11 2.91
CA LEU A 92 -9.45 -11.95 3.48
C LEU A 92 -9.17 -10.89 2.42
N LEU A 93 -8.58 -11.29 1.30
CA LEU A 93 -8.29 -10.37 0.20
C LEU A 93 -9.55 -9.78 -0.41
N ARG A 94 -10.61 -10.57 -0.58
CA ARG A 94 -11.88 -10.09 -1.11
C ARG A 94 -12.51 -9.03 -0.20
N ASP A 95 -12.50 -9.26 1.10
CA ASP A 95 -13.03 -8.33 2.10
C ASP A 95 -12.24 -7.00 2.11
N GLN A 96 -10.92 -7.10 2.06
CA GLN A 96 -10.02 -5.94 2.08
C GLN A 96 -10.05 -5.14 0.78
N VAL A 97 -10.26 -5.78 -0.38
CA VAL A 97 -10.46 -5.08 -1.67
C VAL A 97 -11.79 -4.32 -1.69
N VAL A 98 -12.81 -4.82 -1.00
CA VAL A 98 -14.10 -4.12 -0.83
C VAL A 98 -13.92 -2.93 0.10
N ARG A 99 -13.32 -3.13 1.28
CA ARG A 99 -13.02 -2.06 2.25
C ARG A 99 -12.15 -0.94 1.66
N GLY A 100 -11.10 -1.30 0.92
CA GLY A 100 -10.20 -0.33 0.28
C GLY A 100 -10.85 0.54 -0.81
N LYS A 101 -12.05 0.18 -1.29
CA LYS A 101 -12.88 1.07 -2.13
C LYS A 101 -13.77 2.00 -1.31
N GLU A 102 -14.18 1.59 -0.10
CA GLU A 102 -15.01 2.40 0.79
C GLU A 102 -14.21 3.56 1.40
N ASP A 103 -12.95 3.32 1.82
CA ASP A 103 -12.06 4.38 2.32
C ASP A 103 -11.59 5.38 1.23
N ARG A 104 -11.80 5.08 -0.06
CA ARG A 104 -11.56 6.02 -1.18
C ARG A 104 -12.83 6.71 -1.66
N GLY A 105 -13.95 6.51 -0.97
CA GLY A 105 -15.27 6.77 -1.52
C GLY A 105 -16.26 7.43 -0.57
N THR A 106 -15.87 8.32 0.36
CA THR A 106 -16.77 9.38 0.85
C THR A 106 -16.01 10.46 1.63
N THR A 107 -15.65 11.55 0.95
CA THR A 107 -15.57 12.86 1.59
C THR A 107 -16.42 13.77 0.73
N THR A 108 -17.70 13.85 1.06
CA THR A 108 -18.55 15.00 0.75
C THR A 108 -18.65 15.81 2.03
#